data_AF-A0A8J4SVX4-F1
#
_entry.id   AF-A0A8J4SVX4-F1
#
_cell.length_a   1.000
_cell.length_b   1.000
_cell.length_c   1.000
_cell.angle_alpha   90.00
_cell.angle_beta   90.00
_cell.angle_gamma   90.00
#
_symmetry.space_group_name_H-M   'P 1'
#
loop_
_entity.id
_entity.type
_entity.pdbx_description
1 polymer ?
#
loop_
_entity_poly.entity_id
_entity_poly.type
_entity_poly.pdbx_seq_one_letter_code
_entity_poly.pdbx_strand_id
1 'polypeptide(L)'
;MKQAFLREFLREVLLECDAPSHRFRFTRIWLTLLNSLSKFRLRAMPKIPLMDYVGRPLLACLFLALLLLQWRFPLRRQHFSMLHRLVRNFVLSIPGFAIVRLAMLPIPIAVALWTQEKHIGLLNWLALPFWIAVIATFLLMDYAYWWWHWANHMVPLFWRFHNVHHTDLDLDVSTAARFHFGEMIFSIDFSHLQ
;
A
#
# COMPACT_ATOMS: atom_id res chain seq x y z
N MET A 1 9.12 -31.80 -7.52
CA MET A 1 9.21 -30.81 -6.42
C MET A 1 7.88 -30.15 -6.03
N LYS A 2 7.01 -29.75 -6.97
CA LYS A 2 5.67 -29.18 -6.69
C LYS A 2 4.74 -30.08 -5.86
N GLN A 3 4.83 -31.41 -6.00
CA GLN A 3 3.95 -32.36 -5.30
C GLN A 3 4.38 -32.72 -3.87
N ALA A 4 5.62 -32.45 -3.48
CA ALA A 4 6.06 -32.64 -2.10
C ALA A 4 5.54 -31.51 -1.21
N PHE A 5 5.65 -30.27 -1.70
CA PHE A 5 5.10 -29.08 -1.06
C PHE A 5 3.58 -29.15 -0.86
N LEU A 6 2.84 -29.61 -1.89
CA LEU A 6 1.38 -29.74 -1.80
C LEU A 6 0.96 -30.79 -0.75
N ARG A 7 1.72 -31.88 -0.61
CA ARG A 7 1.43 -32.94 0.37
C ARG A 7 1.74 -32.50 1.80
N GLU A 8 2.85 -31.82 2.04
CA GLU A 8 3.20 -31.26 3.35
C GLU A 8 2.16 -30.21 3.79
N PHE A 9 1.78 -29.31 2.88
CA PHE A 9 0.79 -28.26 3.10
C PHE A 9 -0.61 -28.82 3.40
N LEU A 10 -1.05 -29.84 2.66
CA LEU A 10 -2.33 -30.50 2.92
C LEU A 10 -2.34 -31.25 4.26
N ARG A 11 -1.19 -31.80 4.70
CA ARG A 11 -1.07 -32.49 6.00
C ARG A 11 -1.20 -31.53 7.18
N GLU A 12 -0.55 -30.37 7.11
CA GLU A 12 -0.66 -29.32 8.14
C GLU A 12 -2.08 -28.73 8.19
N VAL A 13 -2.73 -28.53 7.03
CA VAL A 13 -4.09 -27.98 6.97
C VAL A 13 -5.16 -28.95 7.46
N LEU A 14 -5.02 -30.26 7.19
CA LEU A 14 -6.00 -31.26 7.61
C LEU A 14 -5.96 -31.55 9.11
N LEU A 15 -4.79 -31.42 9.76
CA LEU A 15 -4.67 -31.54 11.22
C LEU A 15 -5.31 -30.36 11.97
N GLU A 16 -5.53 -29.23 11.29
CA GLU A 16 -6.07 -28.00 11.87
C GLU A 16 -7.61 -27.94 11.86
N CYS A 17 -8.27 -28.77 11.04
CA CYS A 17 -9.73 -28.79 10.89
C CYS A 17 -10.49 -29.48 12.05
N ASP A 18 -9.79 -30.20 12.94
CA ASP A 18 -10.41 -31.00 14.01
C ASP A 18 -10.45 -30.33 15.39
N ALA A 19 -10.08 -29.05 15.52
CA ALA A 19 -10.03 -28.35 16.81
C ALA A 19 -11.22 -27.39 17.04
N PRO A 20 -12.11 -27.66 18.02
CA PRO A 20 -13.25 -26.79 18.30
C PRO A 20 -12.88 -25.75 19.36
N SER A 21 -12.58 -24.50 18.97
CA SER A 21 -12.81 -23.34 19.85
C SER A 21 -12.72 -21.98 19.13
N HIS A 22 -13.70 -21.13 19.41
CA HIS A 22 -13.94 -19.80 18.81
C HIS A 22 -13.15 -18.65 19.48
N ARG A 23 -11.96 -18.90 20.02
CA ARG A 23 -11.06 -17.86 20.54
C ARG A 23 -9.68 -18.10 19.95
N PHE A 24 -8.99 -17.04 19.49
CA PHE A 24 -7.68 -17.05 18.77
C PHE A 24 -7.68 -17.11 17.23
N ARG A 25 -8.57 -16.38 16.55
CA ARG A 25 -8.46 -16.21 15.07
C ARG A 25 -7.44 -15.15 14.62
N PHE A 26 -7.25 -14.06 15.36
CA PHE A 26 -6.40 -12.93 14.90
C PHE A 26 -4.89 -13.21 14.99
N THR A 27 -4.40 -13.73 16.11
CA THR A 27 -2.96 -14.00 16.30
C THR A 27 -2.44 -15.11 15.39
N ARG A 28 -3.27 -16.10 15.06
CA ARG A 28 -2.91 -17.16 14.11
C ARG A 28 -2.76 -16.63 12.69
N ILE A 29 -3.64 -15.76 12.20
CA ILE A 29 -3.51 -15.13 10.88
C ILE A 29 -2.20 -14.34 10.79
N TRP A 30 -1.87 -13.56 11.82
CA TRP A 30 -0.60 -12.82 11.90
C TRP A 30 0.61 -13.74 11.91
N LEU A 31 0.58 -14.85 12.66
CA LEU A 31 1.66 -15.84 12.68
C LEU A 31 1.78 -16.60 11.34
N THR A 32 0.68 -16.93 10.68
CA THR A 32 0.68 -17.56 9.35
C THR A 32 1.15 -16.59 8.27
N LEU A 33 0.79 -15.31 8.35
CA LEU A 33 1.31 -14.26 7.48
C LEU A 33 2.80 -14.04 7.71
N LEU A 34 3.26 -13.95 8.95
CA LEU A 34 4.68 -13.84 9.28
C LEU A 34 5.48 -15.07 8.82
N ASN A 35 4.94 -16.29 8.97
CA ASN A 35 5.57 -17.50 8.46
C ASN A 35 5.50 -17.63 6.93
N SER A 36 4.46 -17.08 6.30
CA SER A 36 4.35 -17.00 4.85
C SER A 36 5.34 -15.97 4.29
N LEU A 37 5.49 -14.80 4.95
CA LEU A 37 6.48 -13.76 4.66
C LEU A 37 7.92 -14.26 4.88
N SER A 38 8.17 -15.09 5.90
CA SER A 38 9.49 -15.69 6.13
C SER A 38 9.83 -16.78 5.10
N LYS A 39 8.82 -17.53 4.63
CA LYS A 39 8.93 -18.45 3.47
C LYS A 39 8.99 -17.71 2.13
N PHE A 40 8.44 -16.48 2.05
CA PHE A 40 8.64 -15.49 0.98
C PHE A 40 10.04 -14.87 1.08
N ARG A 41 11.05 -15.70 1.34
CA ARG A 41 12.46 -15.34 1.36
C ARG A 41 12.85 -14.87 -0.04
N LEU A 42 12.73 -13.56 -0.28
CA LEU A 42 13.28 -12.81 -1.42
C LEU A 42 13.20 -13.56 -2.76
N ARG A 43 12.08 -14.24 -3.05
CA ARG A 43 11.85 -14.72 -4.39
C ARG A 43 11.54 -13.46 -5.19
N ALA A 44 12.56 -12.97 -5.89
CA ALA A 44 12.55 -11.72 -6.63
C ALA A 44 11.16 -11.51 -7.22
N MET A 45 10.42 -10.53 -6.71
CA MET A 45 9.14 -10.16 -7.30
C MET A 45 9.41 -10.02 -8.81
N PRO A 46 8.62 -10.69 -9.67
CA PRO A 46 8.86 -10.62 -11.10
C PRO A 46 8.95 -9.14 -11.48
N LYS A 47 10.14 -8.70 -11.92
CA LYS A 47 10.33 -7.32 -12.38
C LYS A 47 9.35 -7.15 -13.51
N ILE A 48 8.36 -6.27 -13.35
CA ILE A 48 7.47 -5.89 -14.44
C ILE A 48 8.29 -4.90 -15.27
N PRO A 49 8.95 -5.33 -16.36
CA PRO A 49 10.03 -4.57 -16.97
C PRO A 49 9.53 -3.22 -17.46
N LEU A 50 8.30 -3.17 -17.95
CA LEU A 50 7.66 -1.94 -18.40
C LEU A 50 7.57 -0.88 -17.30
N MET A 51 7.08 -1.23 -16.11
CA MET A 51 6.91 -0.26 -15.03
C MET A 51 8.27 0.17 -14.45
N ASP A 52 9.22 -0.75 -14.36
CA ASP A 52 10.53 -0.50 -13.77
C ASP A 52 11.45 0.30 -14.70
N TYR A 53 11.46 0.01 -16.00
CA TYR A 53 12.32 0.67 -16.99
C TYR A 53 11.68 1.87 -17.69
N VAL A 54 10.35 1.94 -17.77
CA VAL A 54 9.65 3.06 -18.43
C VAL A 54 8.90 3.90 -17.41
N GLY A 55 8.12 3.26 -16.53
CA GLY A 55 7.27 3.97 -15.56
C GLY A 55 8.06 4.85 -14.59
N ARG A 56 9.07 4.29 -13.91
CA ARG A 56 9.90 5.05 -12.95
C ARG A 56 10.62 6.25 -13.55
N PRO A 57 11.37 6.14 -14.67
CA PRO A 57 12.01 7.31 -15.26
C PRO A 57 10.98 8.31 -15.81
N LEU A 58 9.86 7.86 -16.38
CA LEU A 58 8.79 8.75 -16.83
C LEU A 58 8.25 9.61 -15.67
N LEU A 59 7.91 8.98 -14.53
CA LEU A 59 7.42 9.69 -13.35
C LEU A 59 8.48 10.63 -12.76
N ALA A 60 9.75 10.23 -12.74
CA ALA A 60 10.84 11.10 -12.30
C ALA A 60 11.01 12.31 -13.22
N CYS A 61 10.99 12.11 -14.54
CA CYS A 61 11.04 13.19 -15.52
C CYS A 61 9.84 14.13 -15.38
N LEU A 62 8.63 13.60 -15.20
CA LEU A 62 7.43 14.39 -14.96
C LEU A 62 7.54 15.22 -13.68
N PHE A 63 7.98 14.62 -12.58
CA PHE A 63 8.20 15.32 -11.31
C PHE A 63 9.20 16.47 -11.48
N LEU A 64 10.34 16.22 -12.12
CA LEU A 64 11.36 17.25 -12.38
C LEU A 64 10.84 18.35 -13.30
N ALA A 65 10.10 18.01 -14.35
CA ALA A 65 9.49 18.97 -15.25
C ALA A 65 8.49 19.89 -14.52
N LEU A 66 7.62 19.32 -13.68
CA LEU A 66 6.67 20.09 -12.89
C LEU A 66 7.37 20.95 -11.83
N LEU A 67 8.43 20.44 -11.19
CA LEU A 67 9.22 21.21 -10.23
C LEU A 67 9.89 22.41 -10.89
N LEU A 68 10.49 22.22 -12.07
CA LEU A 68 11.10 23.30 -12.85
C LEU A 68 10.06 24.32 -13.33
N LEU A 69 8.90 23.85 -13.78
CA LEU A 69 7.80 24.71 -14.22
C LEU A 69 7.28 25.57 -13.06
N GLN A 70 7.05 24.97 -11.89
CA GLN A 70 6.61 25.67 -10.68
C GLN A 70 7.66 26.66 -10.17
N TRP A 71 8.94 26.31 -10.27
CA TRP A 71 10.03 27.22 -9.90
C TRP A 71 10.12 28.42 -10.86
N ARG A 72 9.94 28.19 -12.16
CA ARG A 72 10.01 29.25 -13.18
C ARG A 72 8.77 30.14 -13.23
N PHE A 73 7.61 29.58 -12.91
CA PHE A 73 6.30 30.23 -12.97
C PHE A 73 5.50 29.99 -11.67
N PRO A 74 5.92 30.59 -10.54
CA PRO A 74 5.21 30.42 -9.28
C PRO A 74 3.83 31.12 -9.32
N LEU A 75 2.77 30.36 -9.06
CA LEU A 75 1.40 30.89 -9.02
C LEU A 75 1.15 31.79 -7.80
N ARG A 76 1.88 31.56 -6.71
CA ARG A 76 1.75 32.27 -5.43
C ARG A 76 3.11 32.70 -4.89
N ARG A 77 3.13 33.76 -4.09
CA ARG A 77 4.33 34.16 -3.35
C ARG A 77 4.71 33.04 -2.39
N GLN A 78 5.97 32.63 -2.43
CA GLN A 78 6.50 31.56 -1.58
C GLN A 78 6.97 32.14 -0.26
N HIS A 79 6.71 31.43 0.84
CA HIS A 79 7.16 31.79 2.18
C HIS A 79 8.57 31.26 2.45
N PHE A 80 8.94 30.12 1.86
CA PHE A 80 10.23 29.47 2.03
C PHE A 80 10.95 29.23 0.71
N SER A 81 12.28 29.14 0.75
CA SER A 81 13.09 28.78 -0.43
C SER A 81 12.80 27.35 -0.90
N MET A 82 12.95 27.11 -2.20
CA MET A 82 12.68 25.80 -2.81
C MET A 82 13.49 24.67 -2.15
N LEU A 83 14.79 24.87 -1.92
CA LEU A 83 15.65 23.86 -1.28
C LEU A 83 15.18 23.53 0.14
N HIS A 84 14.86 24.54 0.95
CA HIS A 84 14.39 24.32 2.32
C HIS A 84 13.10 23.49 2.34
N ARG A 85 12.20 23.75 1.39
CA ARG A 85 10.94 23.00 1.24
C ARG A 85 11.17 21.56 0.81
N LEU A 86 12.00 21.32 -0.21
CA LEU A 86 12.34 19.97 -0.65
C LEU A 86 12.96 19.16 0.49
N VAL A 87 13.95 19.72 1.19
CA VAL A 87 14.61 19.03 2.31
C VAL A 87 13.58 18.68 3.39
N ARG A 88 12.75 19.64 3.81
CA ARG A 88 11.71 19.39 4.83
C ARG A 88 10.73 18.30 4.40
N ASN A 89 10.22 18.40 3.18
CA ASN A 89 9.23 17.45 2.67
C ASN A 89 9.84 16.06 2.59
N PHE A 90 11.01 15.89 1.96
CA PHE A 90 11.65 14.57 1.84
C PHE A 90 12.15 13.99 3.17
N VAL A 91 12.65 14.79 4.11
CA VAL A 91 13.06 14.29 5.45
C VAL A 91 11.88 13.66 6.18
N LEU A 92 10.69 14.28 6.11
CA LEU A 92 9.47 13.71 6.68
C LEU A 92 9.03 12.44 5.93
N SER A 93 9.22 12.41 4.61
CA SER A 93 8.80 11.30 3.75
C SER A 93 9.71 10.08 3.79
N ILE A 94 11.01 10.21 4.04
CA ILE A 94 11.99 9.10 3.95
C ILE A 94 11.56 7.88 4.77
N PRO A 95 11.18 8.01 6.05
CA PRO A 95 10.70 6.87 6.83
C PRO A 95 9.41 6.27 6.26
N GLY A 96 8.50 7.13 5.78
CA GLY A 96 7.27 6.71 5.10
C GLY A 96 7.55 5.93 3.82
N PHE A 97 8.47 6.38 2.98
CA PHE A 97 8.88 5.69 1.76
C PHE A 97 9.51 4.32 2.06
N ALA A 98 10.31 4.20 3.12
CA ALA A 98 10.85 2.92 3.55
C ALA A 98 9.73 1.95 3.95
N ILE A 99 8.75 2.43 4.73
CA ILE A 99 7.57 1.64 5.12
C ILE A 99 6.77 1.20 3.90
N VAL A 100 6.46 2.12 2.98
CA VAL A 100 5.74 1.79 1.75
C VAL A 100 6.50 0.74 0.93
N ARG A 101 7.81 0.92 0.76
CA ARG A 101 8.65 0.03 -0.04
C ARG A 101 8.77 -1.37 0.55
N LEU A 102 8.89 -1.47 1.87
CA LEU A 102 9.18 -2.73 2.57
C LEU A 102 7.92 -3.47 3.00
N ALA A 103 6.80 -2.78 3.21
CA ALA A 103 5.56 -3.38 3.73
C ALA A 103 4.37 -3.18 2.77
N MET A 104 4.10 -1.96 2.33
CA MET A 104 2.90 -1.67 1.52
C MET A 104 2.91 -2.30 0.13
N LEU A 105 4.07 -2.57 -0.48
CA LEU A 105 4.13 -3.30 -1.75
C LEU A 105 3.94 -4.83 -1.59
N PRO A 106 4.71 -5.53 -0.75
CA PRO A 106 4.62 -6.99 -0.70
C PRO A 106 3.36 -7.51 0.01
N ILE A 107 2.88 -6.83 1.07
CA ILE A 107 1.83 -7.41 1.92
C ILE A 107 0.46 -7.41 1.21
N PRO A 108 -0.03 -6.34 0.57
CA PRO A 108 -1.33 -6.38 -0.13
C PRO A 108 -1.33 -7.38 -1.29
N ILE A 109 -0.20 -7.52 -1.99
CA ILE A 109 -0.05 -8.55 -3.04
C ILE A 109 -0.15 -9.95 -2.43
N ALA A 110 0.54 -10.20 -1.32
CA ALA A 110 0.47 -11.49 -0.63
C ALA A 110 -0.95 -11.80 -0.13
N VAL A 111 -1.65 -10.81 0.43
CA VAL A 111 -3.05 -10.93 0.86
C VAL A 111 -3.94 -11.23 -0.34
N ALA A 112 -3.81 -10.50 -1.45
CA ALA A 112 -4.60 -10.71 -2.66
C ALA A 112 -4.43 -12.13 -3.26
N LEU A 113 -3.20 -12.64 -3.29
CA LEU A 113 -2.94 -14.02 -3.73
C LEU A 113 -3.54 -15.05 -2.77
N TRP A 114 -3.41 -14.82 -1.46
CA TRP A 114 -3.97 -15.72 -0.45
C TRP A 114 -5.50 -15.75 -0.47
N THR A 115 -6.15 -14.59 -0.61
CA THR A 115 -7.61 -14.50 -0.71
C THR A 115 -8.13 -15.13 -2.00
N GLN A 116 -7.40 -14.99 -3.11
CA GLN A 116 -7.68 -15.71 -4.36
C GLN A 116 -7.60 -17.23 -4.17
N GLU A 117 -6.52 -17.75 -3.56
CA GLU A 117 -6.35 -19.19 -3.32
C GLU A 117 -7.41 -19.78 -2.37
N LYS A 118 -7.87 -19.00 -1.38
CA LYS A 118 -8.87 -19.42 -0.41
C LYS A 118 -10.31 -19.07 -0.81
N HIS A 119 -10.50 -18.44 -1.98
CA HIS A 119 -11.80 -17.93 -2.42
C HIS A 119 -12.50 -17.04 -1.37
N ILE A 120 -11.72 -16.19 -0.70
CA ILE A 120 -12.20 -15.22 0.29
C ILE A 120 -12.34 -13.86 -0.41
N GLY A 121 -13.44 -13.14 -0.17
CA GLY A 121 -13.64 -11.77 -0.65
C GLY A 121 -14.79 -11.64 -1.65
N LEU A 122 -15.39 -10.46 -1.67
CA LEU A 122 -16.64 -10.19 -2.39
C LEU A 122 -16.56 -10.57 -3.88
N LEU A 123 -15.49 -10.19 -4.56
CA LEU A 123 -15.32 -10.47 -5.99
C LEU A 123 -14.94 -11.93 -6.29
N ASN A 124 -14.42 -12.67 -5.30
CA ASN A 124 -14.17 -14.11 -5.43
C ASN A 124 -15.47 -14.93 -5.25
N TRP A 125 -16.45 -14.39 -4.53
CA TRP A 125 -17.77 -15.04 -4.34
C TRP A 125 -18.73 -14.77 -5.49
N LEU A 126 -18.58 -13.63 -6.16
CA LEU A 126 -19.36 -13.30 -7.34
C LEU A 126 -18.69 -13.90 -8.58
N ALA A 127 -19.36 -14.85 -9.24
CA ALA A 127 -18.89 -15.44 -10.49
C ALA A 127 -19.02 -14.46 -11.68
N LEU A 128 -18.31 -13.32 -11.60
CA LEU A 128 -18.37 -12.24 -12.58
C LEU A 128 -17.49 -12.54 -13.81
N PRO A 129 -17.91 -12.11 -15.01
CA PRO A 129 -17.01 -12.03 -16.16
C PRO A 129 -15.76 -11.20 -15.83
N PHE A 130 -14.61 -11.62 -16.35
CA PHE A 130 -13.30 -11.00 -16.04
C PHE A 130 -13.31 -9.46 -16.14
N TRP A 131 -13.85 -8.90 -17.23
CA TRP A 131 -13.89 -7.45 -17.42
C TRP A 131 -14.73 -6.72 -16.38
N ILE A 132 -15.83 -7.32 -15.93
CA ILE A 132 -16.68 -6.75 -14.88
C ILE A 132 -15.95 -6.81 -13.54
N ALA A 133 -15.26 -7.92 -13.25
CA ALA A 133 -14.46 -8.03 -12.04
C ALA A 133 -13.34 -6.98 -11.99
N VAL A 134 -12.66 -6.71 -13.12
CA VAL A 134 -11.62 -5.66 -13.22
C VAL A 134 -12.19 -4.26 -12.95
N ILE A 135 -13.30 -3.90 -13.61
CA ILE A 135 -13.93 -2.58 -13.42
C ILE A 135 -14.45 -2.46 -11.98
N ALA A 136 -15.10 -3.50 -11.45
CA ALA A 136 -15.59 -3.51 -10.07
C ALA A 136 -14.44 -3.38 -9.06
N THR A 137 -13.31 -4.04 -9.30
CA THR A 137 -12.10 -3.92 -8.46
C THR A 137 -11.60 -2.49 -8.45
N PHE A 138 -11.48 -1.86 -9.62
CA PHE A 138 -11.03 -0.47 -9.72
C PHE A 138 -11.96 0.48 -8.96
N LEU A 139 -13.28 0.38 -9.16
CA LEU A 139 -14.25 1.25 -8.51
C LEU A 139 -14.34 1.03 -7.00
N LEU A 140 -14.33 -0.22 -6.54
CA LEU A 140 -14.36 -0.54 -5.11
C LEU A 140 -13.08 -0.09 -4.42
N MET A 141 -11.93 -0.26 -5.07
CA MET A 141 -10.65 0.22 -4.55
C MET A 141 -10.62 1.74 -4.46
N ASP A 142 -11.06 2.45 -5.50
CA ASP A 142 -11.16 3.93 -5.49
C ASP A 142 -12.07 4.41 -4.36
N TYR A 143 -13.24 3.79 -4.21
CA TYR A 143 -14.18 4.12 -3.14
C TYR A 143 -13.64 3.81 -1.74
N ALA A 144 -12.90 2.70 -1.57
CA ALA A 144 -12.24 2.37 -0.32
C ALA A 144 -11.16 3.41 0.04
N TYR A 145 -10.33 3.83 -0.91
CA TYR A 145 -9.35 4.88 -0.68
C TYR A 145 -10.00 6.24 -0.41
N TRP A 146 -11.14 6.55 -1.03
CA TRP A 146 -11.93 7.72 -0.68
C TRP A 146 -12.38 7.68 0.78
N TRP A 147 -12.92 6.55 1.24
CA TRP A 147 -13.30 6.35 2.65
C TRP A 147 -12.12 6.46 3.59
N TRP A 148 -10.97 5.90 3.21
CA TRP A 148 -9.73 6.02 3.98
C TRP A 148 -9.29 7.48 4.14
N HIS A 149 -9.31 8.24 3.04
CA HIS A 149 -8.98 9.66 3.08
C HIS A 149 -9.97 10.45 3.94
N TRP A 150 -11.27 10.17 3.81
CA TRP A 150 -12.29 10.76 4.67
C TRP A 150 -12.05 10.43 6.15
N ALA A 151 -11.72 9.18 6.48
CA ALA A 151 -11.40 8.77 7.85
C ALA A 151 -10.16 9.48 8.40
N ASN A 152 -9.13 9.71 7.56
CA ASN A 152 -7.95 10.48 7.93
C ASN A 152 -8.28 11.94 8.28
N HIS A 153 -9.32 12.50 7.69
CA HIS A 153 -9.80 13.84 8.01
C HIS A 153 -10.73 13.89 9.22
N MET A 154 -11.54 12.86 9.46
CA MET A 154 -12.60 12.89 10.47
C MET A 154 -12.20 12.29 11.82
N VAL A 155 -11.35 11.27 11.84
CA VAL A 155 -10.95 10.59 13.08
C VAL A 155 -9.78 11.36 13.72
N PRO A 156 -9.90 11.85 14.97
CA PRO A 156 -8.86 12.69 15.58
C PRO A 156 -7.47 12.04 15.63
N LEU A 157 -7.40 10.71 15.82
CA LEU A 157 -6.13 9.99 15.81
C LEU A 157 -5.47 10.06 14.43
N PHE A 158 -6.20 9.75 13.36
CA PHE A 158 -5.65 9.75 12.00
C PHE A 158 -5.33 11.16 11.53
N TRP A 159 -6.16 12.13 11.88
CA TRP A 159 -5.93 13.54 11.58
C TRP A 159 -4.60 14.07 12.11
N ARG A 160 -4.16 13.63 13.30
CA ARG A 160 -2.86 14.05 13.87
C ARG A 160 -1.66 13.67 13.00
N PHE A 161 -1.79 12.63 12.19
CA PHE A 161 -0.75 12.20 11.24
C PHE A 161 -0.97 12.83 9.87
N HIS A 162 -2.22 12.83 9.40
CA HIS A 162 -2.59 13.36 8.09
C HIS A 162 -2.44 14.89 8.00
N ASN A 163 -2.57 15.63 9.11
CA ASN A 163 -2.38 17.08 9.12
C ASN A 163 -0.97 17.52 8.70
N VAL A 164 0.04 16.64 8.78
CA VAL A 164 1.40 16.94 8.32
C VAL A 164 1.40 17.22 6.83
N HIS A 165 0.57 16.51 6.07
CA HIS A 165 0.34 16.75 4.65
C HIS A 165 -0.35 18.11 4.42
N HIS A 166 -1.37 18.44 5.21
CA HIS A 166 -2.18 19.67 5.07
C HIS A 166 -1.56 20.95 5.63
N THR A 167 -0.41 20.88 6.30
CA THR A 167 0.27 22.04 6.92
C THR A 167 1.30 22.72 6.03
N ASP A 168 1.43 22.31 4.76
CA ASP A 168 2.38 22.95 3.83
C ASP A 168 1.82 24.28 3.32
N LEU A 169 2.38 25.39 3.81
CA LEU A 169 1.97 26.76 3.44
C LEU A 169 2.25 27.09 1.97
N ASP A 170 3.22 26.41 1.38
CA ASP A 170 3.64 26.60 -0.01
C ASP A 170 3.39 25.29 -0.75
N LEU A 171 2.15 25.06 -1.19
CA LEU A 171 1.77 23.82 -1.88
C LEU A 171 2.44 23.71 -3.26
N ASP A 172 3.23 22.65 -3.48
CA ASP A 172 3.93 22.36 -4.74
C ASP A 172 4.00 20.84 -5.01
N VAL A 173 4.73 20.41 -6.05
CA VAL A 173 4.86 18.97 -6.37
C VAL A 173 5.47 18.13 -5.25
N SER A 174 6.35 18.69 -4.43
CA SER A 174 6.99 17.97 -3.32
C SER A 174 6.06 17.76 -2.12
N THR A 175 5.01 18.58 -1.98
CA THR A 175 3.95 18.39 -0.98
C THR A 175 3.27 17.03 -1.14
N ALA A 176 3.19 16.52 -2.37
CA ALA A 176 2.65 15.18 -2.65
C ALA A 176 3.49 14.04 -2.05
N ALA A 177 4.74 14.28 -1.68
CA ALA A 177 5.56 13.29 -0.97
C ALA A 177 5.44 13.42 0.55
N ARG A 178 4.98 14.56 1.07
CA ARG A 178 5.04 14.96 2.49
C ARG A 178 4.00 14.23 3.35
N PHE A 179 4.24 12.96 3.61
CA PHE A 179 3.41 12.15 4.50
C PHE A 179 4.12 11.84 5.80
N HIS A 180 3.35 11.74 6.88
CA HIS A 180 3.88 11.26 8.15
C HIS A 180 4.02 9.73 8.10
N PHE A 181 5.10 9.18 8.66
CA PHE A 181 5.33 7.73 8.66
C PHE A 181 4.19 6.93 9.32
N GLY A 182 3.58 7.47 10.37
CA GLY A 182 2.41 6.89 11.04
C GLY A 182 1.20 6.75 10.11
N GLU A 183 0.98 7.69 9.20
CA GLU A 183 -0.08 7.58 8.18
C GLU A 183 0.17 6.40 7.23
N MET A 184 1.43 6.14 6.89
CA MET A 184 1.81 4.99 6.06
C MET A 184 1.54 3.66 6.76
N ILE A 185 1.75 3.58 8.08
CA ILE A 185 1.44 2.37 8.88
C ILE A 185 -0.06 2.09 8.84
N PHE A 186 -0.90 3.08 9.13
CA PHE A 186 -2.34 2.87 9.11
C PHE A 186 -2.88 2.61 7.69
N SER A 187 -2.25 3.19 6.68
CA SER A 187 -2.62 2.93 5.27
C SER A 187 -2.36 1.48 4.87
N ILE A 188 -1.29 0.86 5.40
CA ILE A 188 -1.01 -0.57 5.22
C ILE A 188 -2.12 -1.40 5.87
N ASP A 189 -2.46 -1.11 7.13
CA ASP A 189 -3.51 -1.81 7.86
C ASP A 189 -4.86 -1.73 7.12
N PHE A 190 -5.23 -0.54 6.64
CA PHE A 190 -6.44 -0.34 5.83
C PHE A 190 -6.39 -1.14 4.53
N SER A 191 -5.26 -1.13 3.84
CA SER A 191 -5.08 -1.83 2.56
C SER A 191 -5.19 -3.36 2.67
N HIS A 192 -5.04 -3.93 3.87
CA HIS A 192 -5.23 -5.36 4.13
C HIS A 192 -6.66 -5.78 4.44
N LEU A 193 -7.52 -4.81 4.77
CA LEU A 193 -8.91 -5.06 5.14
C LEU A 193 -9.86 -5.09 3.94
N GLN A 194 -9.44 -4.55 2.80
CA GLN A 194 -10.17 -4.55 1.53
C GLN A 194 -9.83 -5.78 0.68
#